data_AF-A0AAD5KMQ1-F1
#
_entry.id   AF-A0AAD5KMQ1-F1
#
_cell.length_a   1.000
_cell.length_b   1.000
_cell.length_c   1.000
_cell.angle_alpha   90.00
_cell.angle_beta   90.00
_cell.angle_gamma   90.00
#
_symmetry.space_group_name_H-M   'P 1'
#
loop_
_entity.id
_entity.type
_entity.pdbx_description
1 polymer ?
#
loop_
_entity_poly.entity_id
_entity_poly.type
_entity_poly.pdbx_seq_one_letter_code
_entity_poly.pdbx_strand_id
1 'polypeptide(L)'
;MSRGAIATRAGLKDHLTRTMDKIRQYKDLSMTAELDNDLATDTELLKQRYQKFIKASDQVRWTLQSTNATEEQIEQDYSAVAEVEEEMRMVLVLAKNKNDEYKLQLDTDFQDQQIKDELKRDEDRNKCRIAELQKEWSSPDAKDITNITALLTFIRDQVDAAERFS
;
A
#
# COMPACT_ATOMS: atom_id res chain seq x y z
N MET A 1 -29.37 -42.21 10.48
CA MET A 1 -28.19 -41.41 10.87
C MET A 1 -27.87 -40.23 9.92
N SER A 2 -28.49 -40.08 8.73
CA SER A 2 -28.08 -39.06 7.74
C SER A 2 -28.39 -37.59 8.09
N ARG A 3 -29.47 -37.32 8.85
CA ARG A 3 -29.91 -35.95 9.19
C ARG A 3 -28.84 -35.15 9.97
N GLY A 4 -28.00 -35.81 10.76
CA GLY A 4 -26.98 -35.14 11.57
C GLY A 4 -25.82 -34.56 10.75
N ALA A 5 -25.35 -35.29 9.73
CA ALA A 5 -24.27 -34.82 8.87
C ALA A 5 -24.72 -33.65 7.98
N ILE A 6 -25.93 -33.74 7.43
CA ILE A 6 -26.53 -32.67 6.60
C ILE A 6 -26.71 -31.39 7.41
N ALA A 7 -27.26 -31.50 8.63
CA ALA A 7 -27.44 -30.34 9.52
C ALA A 7 -26.10 -29.70 9.92
N THR A 8 -25.10 -30.52 10.25
CA THR A 8 -23.73 -30.04 10.55
C THR A 8 -23.15 -29.29 9.36
N ARG A 9 -23.25 -29.85 8.15
CA ARG A 9 -22.77 -29.18 6.93
C ARG A 9 -23.47 -27.86 6.67
N ALA A 10 -24.79 -27.80 6.84
CA ALA A 10 -25.56 -26.57 6.64
C ALA A 10 -25.11 -25.46 7.61
N GLY A 11 -24.93 -25.78 8.90
CA GLY A 11 -24.41 -24.81 9.87
C GLY A 11 -23.00 -24.34 9.53
N LEU A 12 -22.14 -25.23 9.04
CA LEU A 12 -20.80 -24.85 8.56
C LEU A 12 -20.85 -23.96 7.31
N LYS A 13 -21.79 -24.21 6.38
CA LYS A 13 -22.03 -23.34 5.23
C LYS A 13 -22.44 -21.93 5.69
N ASP A 14 -23.36 -21.81 6.64
CA ASP A 14 -23.75 -20.50 7.18
C ASP A 14 -22.58 -19.75 7.80
N HIS A 15 -21.73 -20.46 8.56
CA HIS A 15 -20.53 -19.87 9.14
C HIS A 15 -19.52 -19.45 8.07
N LEU A 16 -19.36 -20.23 7.00
CA LEU A 16 -18.54 -19.86 5.85
C LEU A 16 -19.04 -18.60 5.18
N THR A 17 -20.33 -18.56 4.82
CA THR A 17 -20.96 -17.40 4.17
C THR A 17 -20.77 -16.14 4.99
N ARG A 18 -21.01 -16.18 6.31
CA ARG A 18 -20.79 -15.01 7.18
C ARG A 18 -19.33 -14.52 7.17
N THR A 19 -18.36 -15.42 7.15
CA THR A 19 -16.95 -15.03 7.07
C THR A 19 -16.60 -14.48 5.70
N MET A 20 -17.12 -15.07 4.63
CA MET A 20 -16.97 -14.56 3.26
C MET A 20 -17.54 -13.15 3.13
N ASP A 21 -18.72 -12.90 3.68
CA ASP A 21 -19.36 -11.59 3.66
C ASP A 21 -18.58 -10.55 4.48
N LYS A 22 -17.99 -10.96 5.61
CA LYS A 22 -17.09 -10.09 6.37
C LYS A 22 -15.87 -9.68 5.54
N ILE A 23 -15.23 -10.62 4.84
CA ILE A 23 -14.09 -10.33 3.98
C ILE A 23 -14.49 -9.47 2.77
N ARG A 24 -15.68 -9.67 2.21
CA ARG A 24 -16.20 -8.85 1.10
C ARG A 24 -16.35 -7.37 1.48
N GLN A 25 -16.57 -7.04 2.76
CA GLN A 25 -16.68 -5.65 3.22
C GLN A 25 -15.38 -4.85 3.04
N TYR A 26 -14.22 -5.50 2.98
CA TYR A 26 -12.95 -4.82 2.77
C TYR A 26 -12.76 -4.31 1.33
N LYS A 27 -13.61 -4.73 0.38
CA LYS A 27 -13.48 -4.39 -1.05
C LYS A 27 -13.32 -2.88 -1.30
N ASP A 28 -14.15 -2.09 -0.63
CA ASP A 28 -14.24 -0.65 -0.85
C ASP A 28 -13.60 0.16 0.29
N LEU A 29 -12.93 -0.53 1.23
CA LEU A 29 -12.20 0.12 2.31
C LEU A 29 -10.78 0.47 1.86
N SER A 30 -10.30 1.63 2.34
CA SER A 30 -8.89 1.98 2.31
C SER A 30 -8.16 1.20 3.40
N MET A 31 -7.08 0.52 3.03
CA MET A 31 -6.36 -0.37 3.92
C MET A 31 -5.52 0.41 4.94
N THR A 32 -5.57 -0.04 6.19
CA THR A 32 -4.71 0.40 7.29
C THR A 32 -4.01 -0.82 7.88
N ALA A 33 -2.99 -0.61 8.73
CA ALA A 33 -2.30 -1.71 9.40
C ALA A 33 -3.24 -2.58 10.25
N GLU A 34 -4.22 -1.95 10.92
CA GLU A 34 -5.23 -2.65 11.71
C GLU A 34 -6.14 -3.50 10.82
N LEU A 35 -6.64 -2.91 9.73
CA LEU A 35 -7.51 -3.62 8.79
C LEU A 35 -6.79 -4.75 8.04
N ASP A 36 -5.49 -4.61 7.75
CA ASP A 36 -4.68 -5.68 7.15
C ASP A 36 -4.55 -6.88 8.09
N ASN A 37 -4.28 -6.63 9.38
CA ASN A 37 -4.21 -7.69 10.38
C ASN A 37 -5.57 -8.38 10.61
N ASP A 38 -6.66 -7.59 10.64
CA ASP A 38 -8.01 -8.14 10.76
C ASP A 38 -8.40 -8.96 9.52
N LEU A 39 -8.09 -8.48 8.32
CA LEU A 39 -8.30 -9.19 7.06
C LEU A 39 -7.51 -10.50 7.01
N ALA A 40 -6.25 -10.49 7.48
CA ALA A 40 -5.43 -11.70 7.58
C ALA A 40 -6.06 -12.72 8.55
N THR A 41 -6.55 -12.26 9.70
CA THR A 41 -7.23 -13.10 10.69
C THR A 41 -8.52 -13.71 10.15
N ASP A 42 -9.35 -12.90 9.49
CA ASP A 42 -10.60 -13.35 8.88
C ASP A 42 -10.34 -14.33 7.73
N THR A 43 -9.30 -14.10 6.94
CA THR A 43 -8.88 -14.99 5.85
C THR A 43 -8.44 -16.36 6.37
N GLU A 44 -7.69 -16.41 7.47
CA GLU A 44 -7.28 -17.66 8.09
C GLU A 44 -8.49 -18.41 8.69
N LEU A 45 -9.39 -17.68 9.34
CA LEU A 45 -10.65 -18.24 9.82
C LEU A 45 -11.50 -18.84 8.70
N LEU A 46 -11.55 -18.17 7.52
CA LEU A 46 -12.25 -18.69 6.34
C LEU A 46 -11.68 -20.05 5.90
N LYS A 47 -10.35 -20.15 5.78
CA LYS A 47 -9.67 -21.41 5.41
C LYS A 47 -10.00 -22.54 6.39
N GLN A 48 -9.95 -22.25 7.69
CA GLN A 48 -10.25 -23.25 8.73
C GLN A 48 -11.72 -23.70 8.67
N ARG A 49 -12.67 -22.77 8.49
CA ARG A 49 -14.09 -23.10 8.34
C ARG A 49 -14.34 -23.93 7.09
N TYR A 50 -13.66 -23.64 6.00
CA TYR A 50 -13.78 -24.40 4.76
C TYR A 50 -13.29 -25.83 4.90
N GLN A 51 -12.14 -26.04 5.53
CA GLN A 51 -11.65 -27.39 5.80
C GLN A 51 -12.65 -28.22 6.62
N LYS A 52 -13.34 -27.60 7.59
CA LYS A 52 -14.40 -28.28 8.35
C LYS A 52 -15.61 -28.58 7.48
N PHE A 53 -16.03 -27.63 6.64
CA PHE A 53 -17.13 -27.81 5.69
C PHE A 53 -16.86 -28.96 4.72
N ILE A 54 -15.67 -29.03 4.11
CA ILE A 54 -15.30 -30.11 3.19
C ILE A 54 -15.37 -31.47 3.88
N LYS A 55 -14.82 -31.62 5.08
CA LYS A 55 -14.94 -32.86 5.86
C LYS A 55 -16.40 -33.25 6.13
N ALA A 56 -17.25 -32.28 6.44
CA ALA A 56 -18.68 -32.55 6.63
C ALA A 56 -19.38 -32.92 5.32
N SER A 57 -18.99 -32.30 4.20
CA SER A 57 -19.47 -32.63 2.85
C SER A 57 -19.10 -34.04 2.43
N ASP A 58 -17.86 -34.48 2.69
CA ASP A 58 -17.42 -35.84 2.43
C ASP A 58 -18.25 -36.86 3.23
N GLN A 59 -18.57 -36.54 4.50
CA GLN A 59 -19.43 -37.38 5.33
C GLN A 59 -20.87 -37.45 4.81
N VAL A 60 -21.43 -36.33 4.34
CA VAL A 60 -22.75 -36.31 3.71
C VAL A 60 -22.74 -37.18 2.46
N ARG A 61 -21.72 -37.05 1.61
CA ARG A 61 -21.56 -37.81 0.38
C ARG A 61 -21.45 -39.31 0.63
N TRP A 62 -20.62 -39.71 1.58
CA TRP A 62 -20.52 -41.10 2.01
C TRP A 62 -21.88 -41.65 2.47
N THR A 63 -22.68 -40.83 3.14
CA THR A 63 -24.01 -41.23 3.59
C THR A 63 -24.99 -41.39 2.41
N LEU A 64 -24.98 -40.46 1.44
CA LEU A 64 -25.83 -40.56 0.24
C LEU A 64 -25.52 -41.84 -0.55
N GLN A 65 -24.24 -42.13 -0.76
CA GLN A 65 -23.79 -43.34 -1.47
C GLN A 65 -24.17 -44.64 -0.74
N SER A 66 -24.19 -44.63 0.60
CA SER A 66 -24.54 -45.80 1.40
C SER A 66 -26.03 -46.00 1.64
N THR A 67 -26.89 -45.04 1.27
CA THR A 67 -28.35 -45.10 1.50
C THR A 67 -29.19 -45.21 0.22
N ASN A 68 -28.63 -45.71 -0.89
CA ASN A 68 -29.28 -45.77 -2.20
C ASN A 68 -29.84 -44.41 -2.67
N ALA A 69 -29.13 -43.31 -2.40
CA ALA A 69 -29.47 -42.02 -3.02
C ALA A 69 -29.40 -42.14 -4.54
N THR A 70 -30.22 -41.37 -5.25
CA THR A 70 -30.17 -41.37 -6.72
C THR A 70 -28.89 -40.69 -7.21
N GLU A 71 -28.44 -41.04 -8.41
CA GLU A 71 -27.27 -40.43 -9.02
C GLU A 71 -27.44 -38.92 -9.17
N GLU A 72 -28.66 -38.47 -9.48
CA GLU A 72 -29.02 -37.05 -9.51
C GLU A 72 -28.84 -36.35 -8.15
N GLN A 73 -29.18 -37.00 -7.03
CA GLN A 73 -28.98 -36.44 -5.69
C GLN A 73 -27.49 -36.30 -5.35
N ILE A 74 -26.67 -37.24 -5.81
CA ILE A 74 -25.22 -37.19 -5.62
C ILE A 74 -24.62 -36.06 -6.47
N GLU A 75 -25.03 -35.92 -7.73
CA GLU A 75 -24.54 -34.86 -8.62
C GLU A 75 -24.94 -33.46 -8.14
N GLN A 76 -26.17 -33.30 -7.66
CA GLN A 76 -26.61 -32.05 -7.03
C GLN A 76 -25.76 -31.70 -5.80
N ASP A 77 -25.34 -32.70 -5.02
CA ASP A 77 -24.45 -32.50 -3.88
C ASP A 77 -23.06 -32.02 -4.30
N TYR A 78 -22.48 -32.60 -5.35
CA TYR A 78 -21.21 -32.15 -5.93
C TYR A 78 -21.31 -30.71 -6.42
N SER A 79 -22.35 -30.40 -7.18
CA SER A 79 -22.60 -29.05 -7.71
C SER A 79 -22.70 -28.01 -6.59
N ALA A 80 -23.47 -28.30 -5.53
CA ALA A 80 -23.63 -27.41 -4.39
C ALA A 80 -22.33 -27.17 -3.60
N VAL A 81 -21.42 -28.17 -3.54
CA VAL A 81 -20.09 -28.00 -2.93
C VAL A 81 -19.17 -27.17 -3.83
N ALA A 82 -19.22 -27.39 -5.15
CA ALA A 82 -18.42 -26.65 -6.12
C ALA A 82 -18.77 -25.15 -6.13
N GLU A 83 -20.05 -24.79 -6.00
CA GLU A 83 -20.47 -23.38 -5.86
C GLU A 83 -19.81 -22.71 -4.65
N VAL A 84 -19.79 -23.39 -3.49
CA VAL A 84 -19.16 -22.86 -2.27
C VAL A 84 -17.64 -22.74 -2.43
N GLU A 85 -17.00 -23.68 -3.11
CA GLU A 85 -15.57 -23.63 -3.41
C GLU A 85 -15.22 -22.42 -4.28
N GLU A 86 -16.00 -22.17 -5.34
CA GLU A 86 -15.76 -21.06 -6.24
C GLU A 86 -15.99 -19.70 -5.54
N GLU A 87 -17.06 -19.57 -4.75
CA GLU A 87 -17.28 -18.39 -3.93
C GLU A 87 -16.11 -18.11 -2.97
N MET A 88 -15.59 -19.16 -2.32
CA MET A 88 -14.45 -19.03 -1.44
C MET A 88 -13.20 -18.58 -2.19
N ARG A 89 -12.90 -19.16 -3.36
CA ARG A 89 -11.76 -18.75 -4.18
C ARG A 89 -11.83 -17.28 -4.54
N MET A 90 -12.99 -16.82 -5.00
CA MET A 90 -13.24 -15.41 -5.31
C MET A 90 -12.94 -14.49 -4.13
N VAL A 91 -13.38 -14.88 -2.93
CA VAL A 91 -13.14 -14.12 -1.69
C VAL A 91 -11.66 -14.11 -1.30
N LEU A 92 -10.95 -15.24 -1.46
CA LEU A 92 -9.51 -15.31 -1.19
C LEU A 92 -8.69 -14.44 -2.17
N VAL A 93 -9.11 -14.38 -3.43
CA VAL A 93 -8.49 -13.48 -4.43
C VAL A 93 -8.69 -12.02 -4.02
N LEU A 94 -9.89 -11.65 -3.55
CA LEU A 94 -10.15 -10.30 -3.02
C LEU A 94 -9.22 -9.97 -1.85
N ALA A 95 -9.12 -10.86 -0.87
CA ALA A 95 -8.26 -10.64 0.30
C ALA A 95 -6.78 -10.46 -0.11
N LYS A 96 -6.30 -11.27 -1.06
CA LYS A 96 -4.94 -11.13 -1.60
C LYS A 96 -4.75 -9.78 -2.30
N ASN A 97 -5.67 -9.40 -3.18
CA ASN A 97 -5.57 -8.14 -3.91
C ASN A 97 -5.52 -6.94 -2.96
N LYS A 98 -6.29 -6.97 -1.86
CA LYS A 98 -6.26 -5.91 -0.84
C LYS A 98 -4.93 -5.84 -0.08
N ASN A 99 -4.36 -7.00 0.26
CA ASN A 99 -3.04 -7.03 0.88
C ASN A 99 -1.94 -6.52 -0.06
N ASP A 100 -2.00 -6.87 -1.35
CA ASP A 100 -1.06 -6.41 -2.37
C ASP A 100 -1.20 -4.89 -2.62
N GLU A 101 -2.43 -4.36 -2.66
CA GLU A 101 -2.73 -2.93 -2.74
C GLU A 101 -2.12 -2.16 -1.55
N TYR A 102 -2.30 -2.68 -0.33
CA TYR A 102 -1.76 -2.05 0.87
C TYR A 102 -0.23 -2.03 0.91
N LYS A 103 0.43 -3.12 0.49
CA LYS A 103 1.89 -3.15 0.37
C LYS A 103 2.41 -2.10 -0.61
N LEU A 104 1.75 -1.97 -1.76
CA LEU A 104 2.13 -0.98 -2.76
C LEU A 104 1.98 0.46 -2.22
N GLN A 105 0.92 0.71 -1.44
CA GLN A 105 0.71 1.98 -0.77
C GLN A 105 1.86 2.29 0.21
N LEU A 106 2.24 1.33 1.06
CA LEU A 106 3.35 1.50 2.00
C LEU A 106 4.69 1.79 1.30
N ASP A 107 4.98 1.07 0.21
CA ASP A 107 6.20 1.28 -0.56
C ASP A 107 6.24 2.68 -1.20
N THR A 108 5.09 3.15 -1.70
CA THR A 108 4.94 4.48 -2.29
C THR A 108 5.12 5.56 -1.23
N ASP A 109 4.44 5.44 -0.08
CA ASP A 109 4.54 6.40 1.02
C ASP A 109 5.97 6.49 1.57
N PHE A 110 6.66 5.35 1.63
CA PHE A 110 8.06 5.29 2.05
C PHE A 110 8.98 6.02 1.06
N GLN A 111 8.80 5.83 -0.25
CA GLN A 111 9.57 6.53 -1.29
C GLN A 111 9.31 8.04 -1.25
N ASP A 112 8.05 8.45 -1.15
CA ASP A 112 7.66 9.86 -1.05
C ASP A 112 8.30 10.52 0.18
N GLN A 113 8.37 9.79 1.30
CA GLN A 113 9.02 10.30 2.51
C GLN A 113 10.53 10.46 2.31
N GLN A 114 11.20 9.52 1.63
CA GLN A 114 12.63 9.65 1.33
C GLN A 114 12.93 10.87 0.46
N ILE A 115 12.11 11.12 -0.57
CA ILE A 115 12.24 12.27 -1.45
C ILE A 115 12.05 13.57 -0.66
N LYS A 116 11.03 13.64 0.21
CA LYS A 116 10.81 14.81 1.08
C LYS A 116 11.99 15.07 2.01
N ASP A 117 12.55 14.02 2.59
CA ASP A 117 13.70 14.14 3.48
C ASP A 117 14.97 14.58 2.73
N GLU A 118 15.16 14.12 1.49
CA GLU A 118 16.28 14.54 0.65
C GLU A 118 16.16 16.00 0.21
N LEU A 119 14.98 16.43 -0.25
CA LEU A 119 14.71 17.83 -0.60
C LEU A 119 14.98 18.74 0.60
N LYS A 120 14.55 18.35 1.80
CA LYS A 120 14.82 19.11 3.02
C LYS A 120 16.32 19.22 3.32
N ARG A 121 17.07 18.13 3.19
CA ARG A 121 18.54 18.16 3.34
C ARG A 121 19.18 19.09 2.32
N ASP A 122 18.71 19.11 1.09
CA ASP A 122 19.21 20.01 0.05
C ASP A 122 18.91 21.48 0.32
N GLU A 123 17.70 21.79 0.78
CA GLU A 123 17.37 23.14 1.22
C GLU A 123 18.29 23.60 2.34
N ASP A 124 18.54 22.75 3.33
CA ASP A 124 19.41 23.08 4.46
C ASP A 124 20.87 23.24 4.01
N ARG A 125 21.36 22.38 3.10
CA ARG A 125 22.68 22.56 2.45
C ARG A 125 22.79 23.89 1.71
N ASN A 126 21.76 24.24 0.95
CA ASN A 126 21.76 25.48 0.17
C ASN A 126 21.72 26.72 1.07
N LYS A 127 20.92 26.70 2.14
CA LYS A 127 20.90 27.76 3.17
C LYS A 127 22.27 27.96 3.80
N CYS A 128 22.96 26.88 4.18
CA CYS A 128 24.32 26.94 4.72
C CYS A 128 25.28 27.58 3.71
N ARG A 129 25.25 27.15 2.45
CA ARG A 129 26.10 27.68 1.40
C ARG A 129 25.86 29.17 1.13
N ILE A 130 24.60 29.61 1.16
CA ILE A 130 24.25 31.04 1.04
C ILE A 130 24.82 31.82 2.23
N ALA A 131 24.71 31.30 3.45
CA ALA A 131 25.25 31.96 4.64
C ALA A 131 26.79 32.06 4.61
N GLU A 132 27.47 31.03 4.11
CA GLU A 132 28.92 31.03 3.89
C GLU A 132 29.33 32.11 2.88
N LEU A 133 28.67 32.15 1.71
CA LEU A 133 28.92 33.17 0.69
C LEU A 133 28.67 34.60 1.21
N GLN A 134 27.59 34.80 1.99
CA GLN A 134 27.31 36.09 2.62
C GLN A 134 28.41 36.50 3.61
N LYS A 135 28.96 35.55 4.37
CA LYS A 135 30.07 35.79 5.29
C LYS A 135 31.36 36.15 4.53
N GLU A 136 31.67 35.43 3.46
CA GLU A 136 32.82 35.72 2.59
C GLU A 136 32.71 37.11 1.97
N TRP A 137 31.55 37.47 1.41
CA TRP A 137 31.33 38.80 0.82
C TRP A 137 31.27 39.93 1.87
N SER A 138 30.98 39.60 3.12
CA SER A 138 31.02 40.55 4.24
C SER A 138 32.43 40.72 4.84
N SER A 139 33.42 39.93 4.38
CA SER A 139 34.81 40.05 4.82
C SER A 139 35.40 41.41 4.42
N PRO A 140 36.18 42.06 5.31
CA PRO A 140 36.91 43.29 4.98
C PRO A 140 37.81 43.17 3.74
N ASP A 141 38.35 41.97 3.48
CA ASP A 141 39.21 41.69 2.32
C ASP A 141 38.42 41.63 0.99
N ALA A 142 37.12 41.29 1.03
CA ALA A 142 36.23 41.35 -0.13
C ALA A 142 35.69 42.77 -0.39
N LYS A 143 35.90 43.68 0.57
CA LYS A 143 35.49 45.08 0.56
C LYS A 143 36.55 45.98 -0.08
N ASP A 144 37.12 45.53 -1.19
CA ASP A 144 37.92 46.36 -2.11
C ASP A 144 37.05 47.36 -2.89
N ILE A 145 36.14 48.05 -2.19
CA ILE A 145 35.48 49.28 -2.64
C ILE A 145 36.55 50.35 -2.97
N THR A 146 37.75 50.21 -2.39
CA THR A 146 38.97 50.94 -2.75
C THR A 146 39.32 50.77 -4.24
N ASN A 147 39.18 49.57 -4.81
CA ASN A 147 39.49 49.33 -6.23
C ASN A 147 38.46 49.98 -7.16
N ILE A 148 37.18 50.00 -6.81
CA ILE A 148 36.15 50.68 -7.62
C ILE A 148 36.36 52.20 -7.58
N THR A 149 36.66 52.76 -6.41
CA THR A 149 36.92 54.20 -6.27
C THR A 149 38.19 54.61 -7.02
N ALA A 150 39.25 53.80 -6.93
CA ALA A 150 40.49 54.02 -7.68
C ALA A 150 40.28 53.91 -9.20
N LEU A 151 39.50 52.92 -9.68
CA LEU A 151 39.15 52.78 -11.10
C LEU A 151 38.33 53.96 -11.61
N LEU A 152 37.33 54.42 -10.85
CA LEU A 152 36.51 55.57 -11.24
C LEU A 152 37.34 56.88 -11.27
N THR A 153 38.28 57.03 -10.33
CA THR A 153 39.21 58.18 -10.31
C THR A 153 40.15 58.12 -11.51
N PHE A 154 40.71 56.94 -11.82
CA PHE A 154 41.55 56.74 -12.99
C PHE A 154 40.81 57.05 -14.30
N ILE A 155 39.57 56.57 -14.45
CA ILE A 155 38.74 56.87 -15.63
C ILE A 155 38.49 58.37 -15.75
N ARG A 156 38.19 59.06 -14.64
CA ARG A 156 38.00 60.53 -14.63
C ARG A 156 39.27 61.26 -15.07
N ASP A 157 40.44 60.88 -14.55
CA ASP A 157 41.71 61.50 -14.92
C ASP A 157 42.04 61.31 -16.42
N GLN A 158 41.69 60.16 -17.00
CA GLN A 158 41.86 59.93 -18.44
C GLN A 158 40.92 60.81 -19.29
N VAL A 159 39.67 61.03 -18.83
CA VAL A 159 38.71 61.91 -19.51
C VAL A 159 39.15 63.37 -19.42
N ASP A 160 39.53 63.85 -18.24
CA ASP A 160 40.02 65.23 -18.04
C ASP A 160 41.31 65.49 -18.85
N ALA A 161 42.20 64.50 -18.95
CA ALA A 161 43.40 64.61 -19.77
C ALA A 161 43.06 64.68 -21.27
N ALA A 162 42.10 63.89 -21.74
CA ALA A 162 41.66 63.92 -23.14
C ALA A 162 40.99 65.25 -23.52
N GLU A 163 40.19 65.83 -22.62
CA GLU A 163 39.52 67.13 -22.85
C GLU A 163 40.51 68.31 -22.91
N ARG A 164 41.68 68.21 -22.25
CA ARG A 164 42.72 69.26 -22.30
C ARG A 164 43.51 69.29 -23.61
N PHE A 165 43.40 68.25 -24.44
CA PHE A 165 44.06 68.16 -25.75
C PHE A 165 43.06 68.22 -26.93
N SER A 166 41.77 68.50 -26.67
CA SER A 166 40.75 68.84 -27.67
C SER A 166 40.56 70.35 -27.81
#